data_AF-A0A7X6TFE5-F1
#
_entry.id   AF-A0A7X6TFE5-F1
#
_cell.length_a   1.000
_cell.length_b   1.000
_cell.length_c   1.000
_cell.angle_alpha   90.00
_cell.angle_beta   90.00
_cell.angle_gamma   90.00
#
_symmetry.space_group_name_H-M   'P 1'
#
loop_
_entity.id
_entity.type
_entity.pdbx_description
1 polymer ?
#
loop_
_entity_poly.entity_id
_entity_poly.type
_entity_poly.pdbx_seq_one_letter_code
_entity_poly.pdbx_strand_id
1 'polypeptide(L)' 'MSAYYNQEVNEVLHQFKTDQQQGLNSAEARKRLQEFGYNQLKTKNKKSFLRMFLEQFKSFMILVL' A
#
# COMPACT_ATOMS: atom_id res chain seq x y z
N MET A 1 6.56 -17.05 7.69
CA MET A 1 5.82 -16.05 8.48
C MET A 1 6.19 -16.30 9.93
N SER A 2 6.90 -15.40 10.59
CA SER A 2 7.30 -15.60 12.00
C SER A 2 6.08 -15.53 12.90
N ALA A 3 5.99 -16.42 13.89
CA ALA A 3 4.91 -16.49 14.86
C ALA A 3 5.07 -15.42 15.96
N TYR A 4 4.94 -14.14 15.59
CA TYR A 4 5.12 -13.00 16.52
C TYR A 4 4.18 -13.04 17.73
N TYR A 5 3.03 -13.72 17.60
CA TYR A 5 2.05 -13.89 18.68
C TYR A 5 2.56 -14.79 19.83
N ASN A 6 3.64 -15.53 19.63
CA ASN A 6 4.24 -16.44 20.61
C ASN A 6 5.64 -15.99 21.05
N GLN A 7 5.99 -14.72 20.82
CA GLN A 7 7.27 -14.15 21.21
C GLN A 7 7.08 -13.18 22.38
N GLU A 8 8.11 -13.06 23.22
CA GLU A 8 8.12 -12.08 24.30
C GLU A 8 8.12 -10.66 23.75
N VAL A 9 7.40 -9.75 24.42
CA VAL A 9 7.24 -8.36 23.97
C VAL A 9 8.61 -7.68 23.79
N ASN A 10 9.54 -7.93 24.70
CA ASN A 10 10.90 -7.38 24.64
C ASN A 10 11.70 -7.87 23.42
N GLU A 11 11.52 -9.14 23.02
CA GLU A 11 12.19 -9.69 21.84
C GLU A 11 11.66 -9.05 20.56
N VAL A 12 10.34 -8.88 20.47
CA VAL A 12 9.68 -8.20 19.35
C VAL A 12 10.14 -6.73 19.28
N LEU A 13 10.15 -6.00 20.40
CA LEU A 13 10.62 -4.62 20.45
C LEU A 13 12.08 -4.48 20.01
N HIS A 14 12.95 -5.40 20.46
CA HIS A 14 14.35 -5.42 20.07
C HIS A 14 14.52 -5.76 18.57
N GLN A 15 13.77 -6.73 18.06
CA GLN A 15 13.78 -7.12 16.64
C GLN A 15 13.34 -5.96 15.73
N PHE A 16 12.29 -5.23 16.15
CA PHE A 16 11.77 -4.08 15.42
C PHE A 16 12.44 -2.76 15.81
N LYS A 17 13.46 -2.77 16.68
CA LYS A 17 14.20 -1.58 17.15
C LYS A 17 13.28 -0.41 17.50
N THR A 18 12.17 -0.72 18.15
CA THR A 18 11.14 0.26 18.52
C THR A 18 11.17 0.46 20.02
N ASP A 19 11.04 1.71 20.45
CA ASP A 19 10.83 2.02 21.86
C ASP A 19 9.38 1.72 22.26
N GLN A 20 9.17 1.11 23.43
CA GLN A 20 7.84 0.74 23.90
C GLN A 20 6.97 1.95 24.25
N GLN A 21 7.57 3.04 24.77
CA GLN A 21 6.83 4.21 25.25
C GLN A 21 6.78 5.34 24.22
N GLN A 22 7.87 5.55 23.47
CA GLN A 22 8.02 6.63 22.50
C GLN A 22 7.79 6.16 21.06
N GLY A 23 7.80 4.85 20.81
CA GLY A 23 7.58 4.30 19.48
C GLY A 23 8.78 4.49 18.54
N LEU A 24 8.50 4.79 17.27
CA LEU A 24 9.52 5.03 16.24
C LEU A 24 9.82 6.52 16.09
N ASN A 25 11.09 6.83 15.91
CA ASN A 25 11.50 8.17 15.49
C ASN A 25 10.98 8.44 14.06
N SER A 26 10.56 9.68 13.78
CA SER A 26 10.10 10.14 12.46
C SER A 26 11.10 9.86 11.34
N ALA A 27 12.41 9.96 11.62
CA ALA A 27 13.45 9.63 10.64
C ALA A 27 13.44 8.14 10.26
N GLU A 28 13.27 7.26 11.25
CA GLU A 28 13.23 5.81 11.05
C GLU A 28 11.91 5.37 10.41
N ALA A 29 10.80 5.98 10.80
CA ALA A 29 9.50 5.78 10.16
C ALA A 29 9.56 6.15 8.67
N ARG A 30 10.21 7.27 8.32
CA ARG A 30 10.38 7.69 6.92
C ARG A 30 11.28 6.73 6.14
N LYS A 31 12.36 6.23 6.75
CA LYS A 31 13.23 5.23 6.13
C LYS A 31 12.46 3.93 5.85
N ARG A 32 11.68 3.44 6.82
CA ARG A 32 10.83 2.25 6.65
C ARG A 32 9.77 2.47 5.57
N LEU A 33 9.18 3.66 5.49
CA LEU A 33 8.20 3.98 4.46
C LEU A 33 8.83 3.95 3.05
N GLN A 34 10.09 4.34 2.90
CA GLN A 34 10.81 4.24 1.63
C GLN A 34 11.18 2.79 1.27
N GLU A 35 11.53 1.97 2.26
CA GLU A 35 11.95 0.58 2.07
C GLU A 35 10.77 -0.38 1.82
N PHE A 36 9.71 -0.27 2.63
CA PHE A 36 8.55 -1.17 2.59
C PHE A 36 7.37 -0.60 1.81
N GLY A 37 7.36 0.72 1.56
CA GLY A 37 6.24 1.41 0.95
C GLY A 37 5.09 1.65 1.93
N TYR A 38 4.03 2.30 1.40
CA TYR A 38 2.82 2.54 2.17
C TYR A 38 2.08 1.23 2.44
N ASN A 39 1.61 1.05 3.68
CA ASN A 39 0.72 -0.05 4.06
C ASN A 39 -0.68 0.19 3.49
N GLN A 40 -0.82 0.06 2.18
CA GLN A 40 -2.08 0.24 1.46
C GLN A 40 -2.25 -0.87 0.41
N LEU A 41 -3.47 -1.38 0.33
CA LEU A 41 -3.84 -2.33 -0.72
C LEU A 41 -3.85 -1.60 -2.06
N LYS A 42 -3.17 -2.17 -3.06
CA LYS A 42 -3.18 -1.62 -4.42
C LYS A 42 -4.58 -1.76 -5.00
N THR A 43 -5.33 -0.67 -5.01
CA THR A 43 -6.60 -0.59 -5.71
C THR A 43 -6.35 -0.60 -7.22
N LYS A 44 -7.11 -1.37 -7.99
CA LYS A 44 -7.04 -1.32 -9.45
C LYS A 44 -7.38 0.10 -9.91
N ASN A 45 -6.56 0.65 -10.81
CA ASN A 45 -6.82 1.95 -11.41
C ASN A 45 -8.24 1.95 -12.00
N LYS A 46 -9.10 2.84 -11.49
CA LYS A 46 -10.41 3.07 -12.10
C LYS A 46 -10.16 3.47 -13.56
N LYS A 47 -10.97 2.96 -14.50
CA LYS A 47 -10.91 3.44 -15.89
C LYS A 47 -11.10 4.96 -15.85
N SER A 48 -10.14 5.69 -16.40
CA SER A 48 -10.25 7.15 -16.51
C SER A 48 -11.49 7.50 -17.35
N PHE A 49 -12.20 8.58 -16.99
CA PHE A 49 -13.36 9.07 -17.75
C PHE A 49 -13.05 9.21 -19.24
N LEU A 50 -11.85 9.70 -19.59
CA LEU A 50 -11.42 9.82 -20.97
C LEU A 50 -11.30 8.46 -21.67
N ARG A 51 -10.80 7.44 -20.97
CA ARG A 51 -10.69 6.07 -21.50
C ARG A 51 -12.06 5.45 -21.71
N MET A 52 -12.99 5.68 -20.79
CA MET A 52 -14.37 5.20 -20.88
C MET A 52 -15.14 5.90 -22.02
N PHE A 53 -14.92 7.21 -22.22
CA PHE A 53 -15.47 7.98 -23.35
C PHE A 53 -14.96 7.46 -24.70
N LEU A 54 -13.64 7.23 -24.85
CA LEU A 54 -13.07 6.67 -26.08
C LEU A 54 -13.51 5.22 -26.36
N GLU A 55 -13.78 4.42 -25.32
CA GLU A 55 -14.34 3.07 -25.50
C GLU A 55 -15.74 3.08 -26.12
N GLN A 56 -16.54 4.14 -25.93
CA GLN A 56 -17.85 4.25 -26.57
C GLN A 56 -17.73 4.33 -28.10
N PHE A 57 -16.81 5.15 -28.62
CA PHE A 57 -16.57 5.27 -30.08
C PHE A 57 -16.01 4.00 -30.73
N LYS A 58 -15.48 3.06 -29.92
CA LYS A 58 -15.09 1.73 -30.42
C LYS A 58 -16.27 0.78 -30.59
N SER A 59 -17.46 1.15 -30.12
CA SER A 59 -18.66 0.38 -30.37
C SER A 59 -19.00 0.43 -31.86
N PHE A 60 -19.04 -0.74 -32.49
CA PHE A 60 -19.38 -0.90 -33.91
C PHE A 60 -20.75 -0.26 -34.25
N MET A 61 -21.66 -0.20 -33.27
CA MET A 61 -22.96 0.45 -33.39
C MET A 61 -22.86 1.98 -33.62
N ILE A 62 -21.83 2.65 -33.08
CA ILE A 62 -21.62 4.09 -33.30
C ILE A 62 -21.00 4.35 -34.69
N LEU A 63 -20.15 3.45 -35.18
CA LEU A 63 -19.52 3.58 -36.50
C LEU A 63 -20.49 3.41 -37.67
N VAL A 64 -21.61 2.72 -37.44
CA VAL A 64 -22.64 2.44 -38.45
C VAL A 64 -23.67 3.57 -38.58
N LEU A 65 -23.75 4.48 -37.60
CA LEU A 65 -24.73 5.57 -37.56
C LEU A 65 -24.34 6.77 -38.42
#